data_AF-A0A958K3B3-F1
#
_entry.id   AF-A0A958K3B3-F1
#
_cell.length_a   1.000
_cell.length_b   1.000
_cell.length_c   1.000
_cell.angle_alpha   90.00
_cell.angle_beta   90.00
_cell.angle_gamma   90.00
#
_symmetry.space_group_name_H-M   'P 1'
#
loop_
_entity.id
_entity.type
_entity.pdbx_description
1 polymer ?
#
loop_
_entity_poly.entity_id
_entity_poly.type
_entity_poly.pdbx_seq_one_letter_code
_entity_poly.pdbx_strand_id
1 'polypeptide(L)'
;MIAALTDVGFYQLRESFDSLIDLATVHTRNAGTQEEPRFEAFPSLIPSREADPDDSRLLAGPKLLIDIGGTSTKVGVHFRASDAWHILFDRKNEFFKEGKNSLSSFTQYAENLGAHICEHLLQQKIAVADCVQLGIVWSNAMTNEYLDEQRGVTGKVIQRDQYRKGEWFVEALKDGDDIASMLLEGFRAAGLQFELVLIGNDTCLTMKVIRGAHAGMVASTGLNATVVKTAQELGISESNQRIICNGELGGRFYLPEELLGQFDWVSQNERAATVELLTAGRFLPSLFVSYIR
;
A
#
# COMPACT_ATOMS: atom_id res chain seq x y z
N MET A 1 -40.89 -12.60 -6.13
CA MET A 1 -40.71 -13.67 -7.12
C MET A 1 -39.36 -13.43 -7.81
N ILE A 2 -38.27 -13.82 -7.15
CA ILE A 2 -36.89 -13.74 -7.66
C ILE A 2 -36.35 -15.15 -7.47
N ALA A 3 -36.60 -15.99 -8.46
CA ALA A 3 -36.13 -17.36 -8.55
C ALA A 3 -35.90 -17.62 -10.04
N ALA A 4 -34.76 -17.16 -10.56
CA ALA A 4 -34.33 -17.42 -11.95
C ALA A 4 -32.82 -17.20 -12.20
N LEU A 5 -31.97 -17.10 -11.18
CA LEU A 5 -30.51 -16.91 -11.37
C LEU A 5 -29.65 -18.03 -10.76
N THR A 6 -30.25 -19.06 -10.18
CA THR A 6 -29.51 -20.19 -9.59
C THR A 6 -29.23 -21.34 -10.56
N ASP A 7 -29.77 -21.30 -11.79
CA ASP A 7 -29.73 -22.43 -12.74
C ASP A 7 -28.84 -22.21 -13.97
N VAL A 8 -28.08 -21.11 -14.06
CA VAL A 8 -27.03 -21.01 -15.09
C VAL A 8 -25.83 -21.84 -14.64
N GLY A 9 -25.73 -23.05 -15.19
CA GLY A 9 -24.79 -24.10 -14.81
C GLY A 9 -23.32 -23.64 -14.73
N PHE A 10 -22.83 -23.50 -13.50
CA PHE A 10 -21.41 -23.32 -13.16
C PHE A 10 -20.54 -24.57 -13.39
N TYR A 11 -21.09 -25.64 -13.98
CA TYR A 11 -20.40 -26.92 -14.12
C TYR A 11 -19.37 -26.96 -15.26
N GLN A 12 -19.46 -26.08 -16.26
CA GLN A 12 -18.41 -25.96 -17.30
C GLN A 12 -17.31 -24.95 -16.94
N LEU A 13 -17.55 -24.09 -15.97
CA LEU A 13 -16.59 -23.06 -15.57
C LEU A 13 -15.35 -23.67 -14.93
N ARG A 14 -15.44 -24.81 -14.23
CA ARG A 14 -14.28 -25.41 -13.55
C ARG A 14 -13.22 -25.93 -14.53
N GLU A 15 -13.63 -26.62 -15.59
CA GLU A 15 -12.71 -27.06 -16.65
C GLU A 15 -12.14 -25.86 -17.43
N SER A 16 -12.96 -24.81 -17.64
CA SER A 16 -12.47 -23.54 -18.22
C SER A 16 -11.55 -22.77 -17.27
N PHE A 17 -11.75 -22.86 -15.95
CA PHE A 17 -10.98 -22.15 -14.92
C PHE A 17 -9.62 -22.81 -14.71
N ASP A 18 -9.56 -24.13 -14.65
CA ASP A 18 -8.30 -24.88 -14.60
C ASP A 18 -7.52 -24.68 -15.91
N SER A 19 -8.21 -24.67 -17.06
CA SER A 19 -7.59 -24.32 -18.35
C SER A 19 -7.13 -22.87 -18.42
N LEU A 20 -7.86 -21.91 -17.82
CA LEU A 20 -7.48 -20.50 -17.71
C LEU A 20 -6.31 -20.29 -16.76
N ILE A 21 -6.23 -21.04 -15.66
CA ILE A 21 -5.08 -21.04 -14.75
C ILE A 21 -3.87 -21.63 -15.45
N ASP A 22 -4.02 -22.73 -16.20
CA ASP A 22 -2.94 -23.32 -16.98
C ASP A 22 -2.48 -22.39 -18.11
N LEU A 23 -3.41 -21.76 -18.84
CA LEU A 23 -3.08 -20.74 -19.84
C LEU A 23 -2.39 -19.53 -19.19
N ALA A 24 -2.92 -19.03 -18.08
CA ALA A 24 -2.35 -17.91 -17.34
C ALA A 24 -0.96 -18.23 -16.79
N THR A 25 -0.70 -19.48 -16.40
CA THR A 25 0.62 -19.96 -15.93
C THR A 25 1.62 -20.09 -17.09
N VAL A 26 1.16 -20.54 -18.26
CA VAL A 26 1.97 -20.59 -19.50
C VAL A 26 2.26 -19.18 -20.02
N HIS A 27 1.28 -18.27 -19.96
CA HIS A 27 1.43 -16.89 -20.44
C HIS A 27 2.16 -15.98 -19.45
N THR A 28 2.07 -16.18 -18.12
CA THR A 28 2.95 -15.47 -17.16
C THR A 28 4.42 -15.86 -17.32
N ARG A 29 4.72 -17.06 -17.84
CA ARG A 29 6.08 -17.45 -18.24
C ARG A 29 6.51 -16.88 -19.60
N ASN A 30 5.56 -16.45 -20.43
CA ASN A 30 5.79 -15.99 -21.81
C ASN A 30 5.43 -14.52 -22.07
N ALA A 31 4.93 -13.79 -21.06
CA ALA A 31 4.63 -12.36 -21.16
C ALA A 31 5.94 -11.63 -21.47
N GLY A 32 5.92 -10.71 -22.45
CA GLY A 32 7.08 -10.16 -23.18
C GLY A 32 8.14 -9.38 -22.39
N THR A 33 8.18 -9.53 -21.07
CA THR A 33 9.33 -9.22 -20.23
C THR A 33 9.79 -10.56 -19.65
N GLN A 34 10.96 -11.07 -20.04
CA GLN A 34 11.59 -12.28 -19.46
C GLN A 34 11.90 -12.17 -17.95
N GLU A 35 11.23 -11.27 -17.22
CA GLU A 35 11.35 -11.09 -15.80
C GLU A 35 10.14 -11.71 -15.11
N GLU A 36 10.39 -12.61 -14.16
CA GLU A 36 9.36 -13.08 -13.25
C GLU A 36 8.71 -11.88 -12.53
N PRO A 37 7.41 -11.94 -12.19
CA PRO A 37 6.77 -10.92 -11.35
C PRO A 37 7.60 -10.74 -10.07
N ARG A 38 8.31 -9.61 -9.95
CA ARG A 38 9.20 -9.35 -8.82
C ARG A 38 8.37 -9.05 -7.57
N PHE A 39 8.05 -10.07 -6.79
CA PHE A 39 7.41 -9.86 -5.50
C PHE A 39 8.36 -9.07 -4.60
N GLU A 40 7.97 -7.87 -4.20
CA GLU A 40 8.76 -7.08 -3.26
C GLU A 40 8.43 -7.58 -1.85
N ALA A 41 9.44 -8.20 -1.24
CA ALA A 41 9.35 -8.69 0.12
C ALA A 41 9.16 -7.50 1.06
N PHE A 42 8.03 -7.45 1.75
CA PHE A 42 7.83 -6.57 2.88
C PHE A 42 8.50 -7.22 4.10
N PRO A 43 9.64 -6.71 4.59
CA PRO A 43 10.19 -7.17 5.84
C PRO A 43 9.23 -6.71 6.93
N SER A 44 8.40 -7.62 7.45
CA SER A 44 7.55 -7.35 8.59
C SER A 44 8.44 -7.13 9.83
N LEU A 45 8.86 -5.89 10.09
CA LEU A 45 9.51 -5.47 11.34
C LEU A 45 8.56 -5.43 12.55
N ILE A 46 7.60 -6.35 12.62
CA ILE A 46 7.02 -6.70 13.92
C ILE A 46 7.72 -8.00 14.35
N PRO A 47 8.88 -7.93 15.03
CA PRO A 47 9.53 -9.11 15.55
C PRO A 47 8.55 -9.92 16.39
N SER A 48 8.43 -11.21 16.09
CA SER A 48 7.72 -12.15 16.94
C SER A 48 8.63 -12.55 18.11
N ARG A 49 8.74 -11.68 19.14
CA ARG A 49 9.44 -11.89 20.43
C ARG A 49 10.97 -12.08 20.27
N GLU A 50 11.85 -11.45 21.04
CA GLU A 50 11.83 -11.02 22.45
C GLU A 50 12.12 -9.52 22.53
N ALA A 51 11.31 -8.77 23.28
CA ALA A 51 11.61 -7.37 23.51
C ALA A 51 12.81 -7.27 24.46
N ASP A 52 13.84 -6.54 24.04
CA ASP A 52 14.92 -6.11 24.91
C ASP A 52 14.31 -5.34 26.11
N PRO A 53 14.66 -5.64 27.37
CA PRO A 53 14.14 -4.92 28.53
C PRO A 53 14.32 -3.38 28.47
N ASP A 54 15.26 -2.86 27.66
CA ASP A 54 15.43 -1.43 27.41
C ASP A 54 14.35 -0.80 26.48
N ASP A 55 13.50 -1.58 25.82
CA ASP A 55 12.42 -1.10 24.94
C ASP A 55 11.15 -0.64 25.69
N SER A 56 11.18 -0.54 27.03
CA SER A 56 9.99 -0.21 27.83
C SER A 56 9.31 1.11 27.42
N ARG A 57 10.07 2.12 27.00
CA ARG A 57 9.55 3.39 26.47
C ARG A 57 8.89 3.22 25.10
N LEU A 58 9.55 2.52 24.17
CA LEU A 58 9.00 2.20 22.85
C LEU A 58 7.71 1.39 22.97
N LEU A 59 7.62 0.50 23.96
CA LEU A 59 6.43 -0.31 24.18
C LEU A 59 5.31 0.45 24.89
N ALA A 60 5.60 1.50 25.67
CA ALA A 60 4.62 2.21 26.51
C ALA A 60 4.02 3.46 25.87
N GLY A 61 4.74 4.14 24.96
CA GLY A 61 4.32 5.39 24.34
C GLY A 61 3.14 5.24 23.36
N PRO A 62 2.43 6.35 23.04
CA PRO A 62 1.44 6.38 21.97
C PRO A 62 2.07 6.08 20.60
N LYS A 63 1.30 5.42 19.72
CA LYS A 63 1.73 5.09 18.36
C LYS A 63 0.98 5.94 17.35
N LEU A 64 1.70 6.59 16.45
CA LEU A 64 1.09 7.31 15.34
C LEU A 64 0.98 6.40 14.11
N LEU A 65 -0.16 6.49 13.43
CA LEU A 65 -0.38 5.88 12.12
C LEU A 65 -0.88 6.96 11.17
N ILE A 66 -0.18 7.13 10.06
CA ILE A 66 -0.51 8.08 9.00
C ILE A 66 -0.87 7.26 7.76
N ASP A 67 -2.07 7.43 7.24
CA ASP A 67 -2.51 6.86 5.97
C ASP A 67 -2.54 7.97 4.91
N ILE A 68 -1.61 7.89 3.95
CA ILE A 68 -1.49 8.84 2.85
C ILE A 68 -2.13 8.23 1.61
N GLY A 69 -3.41 8.57 1.41
CA GLY A 69 -4.18 8.17 0.26
C GLY A 69 -4.06 9.17 -0.90
N GLY A 70 -4.69 8.84 -2.04
CA GLY A 70 -4.69 9.71 -3.21
C GLY A 70 -5.49 11.01 -3.01
N THR A 71 -6.57 10.96 -2.22
CA THR A 71 -7.47 12.11 -2.02
C THR A 71 -7.32 12.76 -0.65
N SER A 72 -7.12 11.97 0.39
CA SER A 72 -7.01 12.47 1.76
C SER A 72 -5.91 11.76 2.51
N THR A 73 -5.47 12.43 3.56
CA THR A 73 -4.55 11.90 4.55
C THR A 73 -5.25 11.81 5.89
N LYS A 74 -5.17 10.63 6.48
CA LYS A 74 -5.80 10.30 7.75
C LYS A 74 -4.74 9.98 8.78
N VAL A 75 -4.88 10.55 9.97
CA VAL A 75 -3.94 10.30 11.06
C VAL A 75 -4.68 9.77 12.27
N GLY A 76 -4.19 8.66 12.80
CA GLY A 76 -4.65 8.05 14.03
C GLY A 76 -3.54 7.95 15.06
N VAL A 77 -3.93 7.96 16.33
CA VAL A 77 -3.05 7.66 17.46
C VAL A 77 -3.62 6.47 18.24
N HIS A 78 -2.77 5.51 18.59
CA HIS A 78 -3.11 4.41 19.48
C HIS A 78 -2.60 4.69 20.88
N PHE A 79 -3.47 4.56 21.87
CA PHE A 79 -3.07 4.59 23.27
C PHE A 79 -3.08 3.19 23.85
N ARG A 80 -1.93 2.74 24.33
CA ARG A 80 -1.82 1.42 24.94
C ARG A 80 -2.66 1.29 26.22
N ALA A 81 -2.81 2.37 26.98
CA ALA A 81 -3.58 2.35 28.24
C ALA A 81 -5.06 2.01 28.04
N SER A 82 -5.66 2.44 26.92
CA SER A 82 -7.05 2.14 26.56
C SER A 82 -7.19 1.06 25.49
N ASP A 83 -6.06 0.62 24.91
CA ASP A 83 -5.98 -0.23 23.72
C ASP A 83 -6.89 0.25 22.56
N ALA A 84 -7.00 1.58 22.41
CA ALA A 84 -7.91 2.19 21.44
C ALA A 84 -7.17 3.08 20.45
N TRP A 85 -7.65 3.04 19.19
CA TRP A 85 -7.27 3.98 18.15
C TRP A 85 -8.20 5.19 18.17
N HIS A 86 -7.61 6.37 18.16
CA HIS A 86 -8.32 7.65 18.06
C HIS A 86 -7.89 8.35 16.78
N ILE A 87 -8.87 8.74 15.97
CA ILE A 87 -8.61 9.54 14.78
C ILE A 87 -8.28 10.96 15.23
N LEU A 88 -7.10 11.45 14.89
CA LEU A 88 -6.72 12.84 15.09
C LEU A 88 -7.44 13.72 14.06
N PHE A 89 -7.33 13.34 12.78
CA PHE A 89 -8.05 13.98 11.68
C PHE A 89 -8.10 13.11 10.42
N ASP A 90 -8.99 13.49 9.51
CA ASP A 90 -9.03 13.09 8.09
C ASP A 90 -9.17 14.37 7.28
N ARG A 91 -8.19 14.65 6.42
CA ARG A 91 -8.09 15.92 5.67
C ARG A 91 -7.74 15.63 4.22
N LYS A 92 -8.40 16.34 3.31
CA LYS A 92 -8.04 16.31 1.88
C LYS A 92 -6.58 16.75 1.70
N ASN A 93 -5.89 16.16 0.75
CA ASN A 93 -4.48 16.44 0.50
C ASN A 93 -4.22 17.91 0.12
N GLU A 94 -5.20 18.60 -0.45
CA GLU A 94 -5.13 20.03 -0.79
C GLU A 94 -5.08 20.93 0.45
N PHE A 95 -5.57 20.47 1.60
CA PHE A 95 -5.51 21.22 2.85
C PHE A 95 -4.07 21.54 3.25
N PHE A 96 -3.13 20.65 2.92
CA PHE A 96 -1.71 20.79 3.25
C PHE A 96 -0.90 21.57 2.20
N LYS A 97 -1.57 22.17 1.20
CA LYS A 97 -0.90 22.88 0.09
C LYS A 97 -0.52 24.32 0.44
N GLU A 98 -1.10 24.90 1.48
CA GLU A 98 -0.81 26.29 1.87
C GLU A 98 0.60 26.42 2.45
N GLY A 99 1.39 27.43 2.07
CA GLY A 99 2.74 27.60 2.62
C GLY A 99 3.72 28.34 1.71
N LYS A 100 5.00 28.34 2.11
CA LYS A 100 6.07 29.09 1.44
C LYS A 100 6.44 28.42 0.11
N ASN A 101 6.33 29.16 -1.00
CA ASN A 101 6.67 28.73 -2.37
C ASN A 101 8.14 28.35 -2.61
N SER A 102 9.00 28.35 -1.59
CA SER A 102 10.44 28.11 -1.72
C SER A 102 10.87 26.65 -1.47
N LEU A 103 9.97 25.80 -0.98
CA LEU A 103 10.24 24.38 -0.68
C LEU A 103 9.77 23.48 -1.83
N SER A 104 10.30 22.26 -1.90
CA SER A 104 9.72 21.23 -2.77
C SER A 104 8.28 20.93 -2.32
N SER A 105 7.41 20.52 -3.26
CA SER A 105 6.00 20.25 -2.93
C SER A 105 5.85 19.13 -1.90
N PHE A 106 6.72 18.11 -1.93
CA PHE A 106 6.72 17.04 -0.94
C PHE A 106 7.19 17.50 0.44
N THR A 107 8.28 18.27 0.51
CA THR A 107 8.79 18.81 1.78
C THR A 107 7.76 19.74 2.42
N GLN A 108 7.12 20.60 1.62
CA GLN A 108 6.05 21.47 2.09
C GLN A 108 4.89 20.66 2.68
N TYR A 109 4.46 19.60 1.97
CA TYR A 109 3.43 18.70 2.46
C TYR A 109 3.82 18.05 3.79
N ALA A 110 5.05 17.54 3.91
CA ALA A 110 5.57 16.91 5.13
C ALA A 110 5.59 17.87 6.34
N GLU A 111 6.10 19.09 6.15
CA GLU A 111 6.14 20.11 7.21
C GLU A 111 4.74 20.50 7.69
N ASN A 112 3.83 20.76 6.75
CA ASN A 112 2.46 21.14 7.07
C ASN A 112 1.68 20.01 7.76
N LEU A 113 1.87 18.78 7.30
CA LEU A 113 1.30 17.60 7.94
C LEU A 113 1.83 17.45 9.37
N GLY A 114 3.15 17.57 9.56
CA GLY A 114 3.79 17.50 10.88
C GLY A 114 3.26 18.56 11.84
N ALA A 115 3.16 19.81 11.38
CA ALA A 115 2.61 20.91 12.17
C ALA A 115 1.17 20.65 12.61
N HIS A 116 0.34 20.13 11.70
CA HIS A 116 -1.05 19.81 12.00
C HIS A 116 -1.19 18.62 12.97
N ILE A 117 -0.33 17.61 12.85
CA ILE A 117 -0.25 16.51 13.83
C ILE A 117 0.11 17.04 15.21
N CYS A 118 1.15 17.87 15.33
CA CYS A 118 1.55 18.49 16.60
C CYS A 118 0.40 19.27 17.24
N GLU A 119 -0.30 20.10 16.46
CA GLU A 119 -1.45 20.86 16.93
C GLU A 119 -2.53 19.95 17.52
N HIS A 120 -2.93 18.90 16.80
CA HIS A 120 -3.96 17.96 17.23
C HIS A 120 -3.54 17.12 18.45
N LEU A 121 -2.26 16.71 18.54
CA LEU A 121 -1.73 16.02 19.72
C LEU A 121 -1.83 16.91 20.96
N LEU A 122 -1.41 18.17 20.85
CA LEU A 122 -1.47 19.13 21.95
C LEU A 122 -2.91 19.44 22.38
N GLN A 123 -3.85 19.56 21.44
CA GLN A 123 -5.29 19.72 21.74
C GLN A 123 -5.84 18.53 22.56
N GLN A 124 -5.34 17.32 22.30
CA GLN A 124 -5.70 16.12 23.07
C GLN A 124 -4.85 15.92 24.34
N LYS A 125 -4.01 16.90 24.71
CA LYS A 125 -3.10 16.86 25.87
C LYS A 125 -2.12 15.69 25.84
N ILE A 126 -1.70 15.30 24.63
CA ILE A 126 -0.69 14.28 24.40
C ILE A 126 0.64 15.00 24.23
N ALA A 127 1.66 14.62 25.01
CA ALA A 127 2.99 15.19 24.81
C ALA A 127 3.59 14.65 23.50
N VAL A 128 3.99 15.56 22.61
CA VAL A 128 4.59 15.23 21.31
C VAL A 128 5.82 14.32 21.47
N ALA A 129 6.63 14.57 22.51
CA ALA A 129 7.83 13.80 22.83
C ALA A 129 7.58 12.33 23.24
N ASP A 130 6.32 11.97 23.54
CA ASP A 130 5.95 10.59 23.90
C ASP A 130 5.61 9.77 22.63
N CYS A 131 5.33 10.42 21.50
CA CYS A 131 4.97 9.77 20.24
C CYS A 131 6.22 9.35 19.46
N VAL A 132 6.94 8.35 19.98
CA VAL A 132 8.23 7.90 19.40
C VAL A 132 8.09 6.82 18.31
N GLN A 133 6.88 6.33 18.05
CA GLN A 133 6.60 5.29 17.05
C GLN A 133 5.68 5.78 15.94
N LEU A 134 6.07 5.52 14.69
CA LEU A 134 5.37 5.96 13.50
C LEU A 134 5.16 4.82 12.50
N GLY A 135 3.90 4.58 12.13
CA GLY A 135 3.52 3.84 10.94
C GLY A 135 3.08 4.81 9.84
N ILE A 136 3.55 4.59 8.62
CA ILE A 136 3.10 5.31 7.41
C ILE A 136 2.55 4.28 6.43
N VAL A 137 1.29 4.45 6.04
CA VAL A 137 0.69 3.73 4.93
C VAL A 137 0.93 4.55 3.67
N TRP A 138 1.70 3.99 2.74
CA TRP A 138 2.00 4.60 1.46
C TRP A 138 1.48 3.71 0.34
N SER A 139 0.46 4.20 -0.36
CA SER A 139 -0.29 3.38 -1.31
C SER A 139 0.20 3.55 -2.76
N ASN A 140 1.40 4.11 -2.98
CA ASN A 140 2.04 4.14 -4.30
C ASN A 140 3.23 3.18 -4.34
N ALA A 141 3.69 2.82 -5.54
CA ALA A 141 4.75 1.82 -5.70
C ALA A 141 6.05 2.26 -5.02
N MET A 142 6.60 1.41 -4.16
CA MET A 142 7.85 1.66 -3.44
C MET A 142 8.56 0.34 -3.16
N THR A 143 9.89 0.38 -3.10
CA THR A 143 10.69 -0.72 -2.54
C THR A 143 11.06 -0.43 -1.10
N ASN A 144 11.00 -1.44 -0.24
CA ASN A 144 11.28 -1.27 1.17
C ASN A 144 12.73 -1.61 1.51
N GLU A 145 13.36 -0.78 2.35
CA GLU A 145 14.71 -0.99 2.85
C GLU A 145 14.76 -0.78 4.37
N TYR A 146 15.73 -1.41 5.04
CA TYR A 146 15.97 -1.17 6.45
C TYR A 146 16.57 0.23 6.67
N LEU A 147 16.13 0.89 7.72
CA LEU A 147 16.79 2.08 8.23
C LEU A 147 17.78 1.62 9.31
N ASP A 148 19.07 1.91 9.11
CA ASP A 148 20.11 1.56 10.07
C ASP A 148 20.21 2.60 11.21
N GLU A 149 20.02 3.89 10.90
CA GLU A 149 20.11 4.99 11.86
C GLU A 149 18.85 5.14 12.73
N GLN A 150 17.68 4.86 12.18
CA GLN A 150 16.41 4.78 12.90
C GLN A 150 15.94 3.34 12.86
N ARG A 151 15.57 2.74 13.99
CA ARG A 151 15.04 1.37 13.97
C ARG A 151 13.80 1.37 13.05
N GLY A 152 13.80 0.62 11.95
CA GLY A 152 12.67 0.73 11.04
C GLY A 152 12.84 0.20 9.62
N VAL A 153 11.76 0.39 8.86
CA VAL A 153 11.71 0.15 7.41
C VAL A 153 11.30 1.46 6.75
N THR A 154 12.08 1.88 5.75
CA THR A 154 11.73 2.94 4.81
C THR A 154 11.20 2.38 3.48
N GLY A 155 10.78 3.28 2.58
CA GLY A 155 10.23 3.03 1.26
C GLY A 155 10.86 4.01 0.28
N LYS A 156 11.58 3.48 -0.71
CA LYS A 156 12.11 4.26 -1.83
C LYS A 156 11.12 4.24 -2.97
N VAL A 157 10.88 5.39 -3.58
CA VAL A 157 10.03 5.52 -4.75
C VAL A 157 10.57 4.66 -5.89
N ILE A 158 9.68 3.90 -6.53
CA ILE A 158 9.96 3.18 -7.78
C ILE A 158 8.81 3.40 -8.75
N GLN A 159 9.08 3.29 -10.05
CA GLN A 159 8.04 3.40 -11.09
C GLN A 159 7.21 4.68 -10.92
N ARG A 160 7.89 5.80 -10.62
CA ARG A 160 7.25 7.10 -10.36
C ARG A 160 6.31 7.52 -11.49
N ASP A 161 6.66 7.18 -12.73
CA ASP A 161 5.85 7.42 -13.92
C ASP A 161 4.48 6.72 -13.89
N GLN A 162 4.32 5.67 -13.07
CA GLN A 162 3.07 4.93 -12.86
C GLN A 162 2.20 5.49 -11.75
N TYR A 163 2.61 6.52 -11.02
CA TYR A 163 1.77 7.12 -9.99
C TYR A 163 0.58 7.83 -10.67
N ARG A 164 -0.63 7.29 -10.49
CA ARG A 164 -1.87 7.76 -11.17
C ARG A 164 -2.84 8.53 -10.29
N LYS A 165 -2.55 8.68 -9.00
CA LYS A 165 -3.50 9.21 -8.00
C LYS A 165 -3.60 10.74 -8.01
N GLY A 166 -2.65 11.43 -8.66
CA GLY A 166 -2.72 12.86 -8.91
C GLY A 166 -2.42 13.73 -7.70
N GLU A 167 -1.72 13.19 -6.70
CA GLU A 167 -1.33 13.96 -5.52
C GLU A 167 -0.33 15.06 -5.90
N TRP A 168 -0.69 16.32 -5.65
CA TRP A 168 0.15 17.48 -6.03
C TRP A 168 1.56 17.44 -5.42
N PHE A 169 1.71 16.80 -4.25
CA PHE A 169 2.98 16.71 -3.54
C PHE A 169 3.91 15.62 -4.10
N VAL A 170 3.39 14.63 -4.84
CA VAL A 170 4.25 13.60 -5.43
C VAL A 170 4.96 14.08 -6.69
N GLU A 171 4.52 15.20 -7.29
CA GLU A 171 5.12 15.79 -8.50
C GLU A 171 6.63 16.04 -8.38
N ALA A 172 7.11 16.37 -7.18
CA ALA A 172 8.52 16.60 -6.92
C ALA A 172 9.34 15.31 -6.68
N LEU A 173 8.69 14.17 -6.44
CA LEU A 173 9.36 12.90 -6.17
C LEU A 173 9.94 12.27 -7.43
N LYS A 174 11.05 11.56 -7.27
CA LYS A 174 11.78 10.80 -8.29
C LYS A 174 12.04 9.38 -7.81
N ASP A 175 12.26 8.47 -8.75
CA ASP A 175 12.72 7.12 -8.42
C ASP A 175 14.00 7.17 -7.58
N GLY A 176 14.02 6.39 -6.50
CA GLY A 176 15.10 6.36 -5.51
C GLY A 176 14.93 7.32 -4.33
N ASP A 177 14.00 8.29 -4.39
CA ASP A 177 13.72 9.18 -3.26
C ASP A 177 13.19 8.37 -2.06
N ASP A 178 13.75 8.64 -0.89
CA ASP A 178 13.38 7.99 0.37
C ASP A 178 12.22 8.72 1.03
N ILE A 179 11.04 8.11 0.95
CA ILE A 179 9.78 8.71 1.41
C ILE A 179 9.80 8.94 2.92
N ALA A 180 10.26 7.96 3.71
CA ALA A 180 10.25 8.10 5.16
C ALA A 180 11.25 9.17 5.60
N SER A 181 12.46 9.18 5.05
CA SER A 181 13.48 10.19 5.38
C SER A 181 12.98 11.61 5.09
N MET A 182 12.35 11.84 3.93
CA MET A 182 11.79 13.15 3.57
C MET A 182 10.62 13.57 4.48
N LEU A 183 9.73 12.63 4.84
CA LEU A 183 8.64 12.90 5.80
C LEU A 183 9.20 13.23 7.19
N LEU A 184 10.18 12.46 7.66
CA LEU A 184 10.82 12.65 8.96
C LEU A 184 11.53 14.00 9.04
N GLU A 185 12.17 14.46 7.96
CA GLU A 185 12.76 15.80 7.91
C GLU A 185 11.71 16.89 8.13
N GLY A 186 10.58 16.83 7.40
CA GLY A 186 9.48 17.78 7.59
C GLY A 186 8.85 17.70 8.98
N PHE A 187 8.72 16.49 9.53
CA PHE A 187 8.20 16.28 10.89
C PHE A 187 9.13 16.85 11.97
N ARG A 188 10.46 16.74 11.80
CA ARG A 188 11.43 17.36 12.71
C ARG A 188 11.31 18.87 12.73
N ALA A 189 11.05 19.51 11.58
CA ALA A 189 10.80 20.96 11.53
C ALA A 189 9.57 21.38 12.35
N ALA A 190 8.59 20.48 12.50
CA ALA A 190 7.40 20.66 13.35
C ALA A 190 7.61 20.22 14.82
N GLY A 191 8.78 19.70 15.19
CA GLY A 191 9.10 19.23 16.54
C GLY A 191 8.74 17.78 16.84
N LEU A 192 8.38 16.98 15.83
CA LEU A 192 8.17 15.53 15.96
C LEU A 192 9.50 14.79 15.79
N GLN A 193 9.77 13.83 16.66
CA GLN A 193 10.94 12.96 16.56
C GLN A 193 10.53 11.52 16.82
N PHE A 194 10.93 10.63 15.91
CA PHE A 194 10.56 9.22 15.92
C PHE A 194 11.80 8.35 16.07
N GLU A 195 11.69 7.33 16.92
CA GLU A 195 12.73 6.33 17.17
C GLU A 195 12.46 5.04 16.37
N LEU A 196 11.19 4.70 16.15
CA LEU A 196 10.74 3.55 15.37
C LEU A 196 9.85 4.01 14.21
N VAL A 197 10.23 3.65 12.98
CA VAL A 197 9.48 4.03 11.76
C VAL A 197 9.20 2.81 10.90
N LEU A 198 7.95 2.69 10.45
CA LEU A 198 7.54 1.66 9.50
C LEU A 198 6.73 2.30 8.38
N ILE A 199 7.26 2.33 7.17
CA ILE A 199 6.46 2.64 5.99
C ILE A 199 6.10 1.35 5.24
N GLY A 200 4.83 1.21 4.87
CA GLY A 200 4.34 0.02 4.20
C GLY A 200 3.17 0.29 3.28
N ASN A 201 3.02 -0.59 2.29
CA ASN A 201 1.87 -0.58 1.40
C ASN A 201 0.60 -1.00 2.17
N ASP A 202 -0.53 -0.38 1.87
CA ASP A 202 -1.82 -0.65 2.49
C ASP A 202 -2.21 -2.13 2.43
N THR A 203 -1.91 -2.79 1.32
CA THR A 203 -2.22 -4.20 1.09
C THR A 203 -1.39 -5.11 2.00
N CYS A 204 -0.10 -4.80 2.19
CA CYS A 204 0.78 -5.52 3.12
C CYS A 204 0.36 -5.35 4.59
N LEU A 205 -0.01 -4.14 4.98
CA LEU A 205 -0.47 -3.87 6.34
C LEU A 205 -1.84 -4.51 6.61
N THR A 206 -2.72 -4.53 5.61
CA THR A 206 -4.00 -5.26 5.66
C THR A 206 -3.76 -6.76 5.86
N MET A 207 -2.83 -7.36 5.12
CA MET A 207 -2.44 -8.76 5.34
C MET A 207 -1.98 -9.00 6.79
N LYS A 208 -1.16 -8.11 7.34
CA LYS A 208 -0.58 -8.27 8.68
C LYS A 208 -1.64 -8.33 9.79
N VAL A 209 -2.77 -7.64 9.63
CA VAL A 209 -3.83 -7.62 10.66
C VAL A 209 -4.75 -8.85 10.61
N ILE A 210 -4.78 -9.59 9.50
CA ILE A 210 -5.62 -10.78 9.33
C ILE A 210 -4.85 -12.02 9.83
N ARG A 211 -5.12 -12.43 11.07
CA ARG A 211 -4.45 -13.60 11.68
C ARG A 211 -4.71 -14.87 10.87
N GLY A 212 -3.65 -15.56 10.49
CA GLY A 212 -3.71 -16.85 9.80
C GLY A 212 -3.91 -16.75 8.28
N ALA A 213 -4.02 -15.54 7.72
CA ALA A 213 -4.02 -15.37 6.27
C ALA A 213 -2.64 -15.71 5.66
N HIS A 214 -2.67 -16.34 4.49
CA HIS A 214 -1.47 -16.69 3.70
C HIS A 214 -1.46 -15.98 2.34
N ALA A 215 -2.59 -15.41 1.93
CA ALA A 215 -2.76 -14.56 0.75
C ALA A 215 -3.86 -13.53 1.02
N GLY A 216 -3.82 -12.42 0.30
CA GLY A 216 -4.75 -11.30 0.47
C GLY A 216 -4.87 -10.52 -0.83
N MET A 217 -6.02 -9.91 -1.06
CA MET A 217 -6.28 -9.14 -2.28
C MET A 217 -7.12 -7.91 -1.94
N VAL A 218 -6.75 -6.77 -2.52
CA VAL A 218 -7.53 -5.53 -2.49
C VAL A 218 -7.98 -5.26 -3.92
N ALA A 219 -9.28 -5.33 -4.16
CA ALA A 219 -9.91 -5.01 -5.45
C ALA A 219 -10.95 -3.92 -5.22
N SER A 220 -10.54 -2.66 -5.29
CA SER A 220 -11.40 -1.50 -5.06
C SER A 220 -11.19 -0.48 -6.18
N THR A 221 -10.55 0.66 -5.90
CA THR A 221 -10.13 1.62 -6.94
C THR A 221 -9.07 1.00 -7.85
N GLY A 222 -8.13 0.24 -7.29
CA GLY A 222 -7.15 -0.55 -8.03
C GLY A 222 -7.21 -2.02 -7.62
N LEU A 223 -6.26 -2.80 -8.14
CA LEU A 223 -6.08 -4.21 -7.82
C LEU A 223 -4.66 -4.44 -7.29
N ASN A 224 -4.56 -4.95 -6.07
CA ASN A 224 -3.31 -5.43 -5.53
C ASN A 224 -3.52 -6.75 -4.78
N ALA A 225 -2.45 -7.53 -4.64
CA ALA A 225 -2.46 -8.80 -3.95
C ALA A 225 -1.19 -8.99 -3.13
N THR A 226 -1.29 -9.77 -2.07
CA THR A 226 -0.18 -10.17 -1.21
C THR A 226 -0.17 -11.67 -1.01
N VAL A 227 1.01 -12.21 -0.76
CA VAL A 227 1.22 -13.62 -0.40
C VAL A 227 2.24 -13.71 0.73
N VAL A 228 2.08 -14.66 1.64
CA VAL A 228 3.06 -14.96 2.68
C VAL A 228 3.95 -16.10 2.23
N LYS A 229 5.25 -15.84 2.11
CA LYS A 229 6.28 -16.83 1.80
C LYS A 229 7.29 -16.90 2.94
N THR A 230 8.04 -17.97 3.02
CA THR A 230 9.20 -18.07 3.91
C THR A 230 10.43 -17.40 3.29
N ALA A 231 11.37 -16.97 4.12
CA ALA A 231 12.66 -16.44 3.65
C ALA A 231 13.43 -17.48 2.81
N GLN A 232 13.24 -18.78 3.10
CA GLN A 232 13.78 -19.87 2.32
C GLN A 232 13.14 -19.96 0.92
N GLU A 233 11.81 -19.90 0.81
CA GLU A 233 11.10 -19.89 -0.49
C GLU A 233 11.47 -18.67 -1.37
N LEU A 234 11.94 -17.59 -0.74
CA LEU A 234 12.41 -16.39 -1.42
C LEU A 234 13.92 -16.38 -1.70
N GLY A 235 14.67 -17.40 -1.25
CA GLY A 235 16.12 -17.44 -1.39
C GLY A 235 16.88 -16.35 -0.60
N ILE A 236 16.24 -15.75 0.41
CA ILE A 236 16.81 -14.67 1.23
C ILE A 236 17.65 -15.24 2.37
N SER A 237 17.20 -16.33 3.00
CA SER A 237 17.93 -17.04 4.06
C SER A 237 17.41 -18.46 4.23
N GLU A 238 18.18 -19.34 4.90
CA GLU A 238 17.73 -20.69 5.28
C GLU A 238 16.69 -20.71 6.41
N SER A 239 16.20 -19.55 6.87
CA SER A 239 15.22 -19.47 7.96
C SER A 239 13.78 -19.68 7.46
N ASN A 240 12.95 -20.30 8.31
CA ASN A 240 11.51 -20.41 8.10
C ASN A 240 10.73 -19.12 8.48
N GLN A 241 11.42 -17.97 8.50
CA GLN A 241 10.79 -16.69 8.80
C GLN A 241 9.75 -16.36 7.72
N ARG A 242 8.52 -16.04 8.14
CA ARG A 242 7.44 -15.65 7.23
C ARG A 242 7.58 -14.17 6.83
N ILE A 243 7.44 -13.91 5.54
CA ILE A 243 7.59 -12.61 4.90
C ILE A 243 6.32 -12.35 4.08
N ILE A 244 5.72 -11.17 4.28
CA ILE A 244 4.59 -10.74 3.45
C ILE A 244 5.18 -10.17 2.18
N CYS A 245 4.74 -10.66 1.03
CA CYS A 245 5.22 -10.20 -0.26
C CYS A 245 4.12 -9.38 -0.93
N ASN A 246 4.47 -8.18 -1.40
CA ASN A 246 3.58 -7.34 -2.19
C ASN A 246 3.67 -7.76 -3.66
N GLY A 247 2.52 -8.06 -4.28
CA GLY A 247 2.46 -8.51 -5.66
C GLY A 247 2.40 -7.39 -6.68
N GLU A 248 1.87 -6.21 -6.31
CA GLU A 248 1.55 -5.10 -7.22
C GLU A 248 0.84 -5.61 -8.49
N LEU A 249 -0.11 -6.54 -8.28
CA LEU A 249 -0.64 -7.41 -9.33
C LEU A 249 -1.35 -6.64 -10.45
N GLY A 250 -1.93 -5.48 -10.12
CA GLY A 250 -2.76 -4.73 -11.05
C GLY A 250 -2.03 -4.22 -12.29
N GLY A 251 -0.78 -3.79 -12.15
CA GLY A 251 0.06 -3.31 -13.25
C GLY A 251 0.95 -4.38 -13.88
N ARG A 252 1.06 -5.55 -13.26
CA ARG A 252 2.05 -6.58 -13.64
C ARG A 252 1.44 -7.79 -14.31
N PHE A 253 0.13 -7.99 -14.19
CA PHE A 253 -0.57 -9.11 -14.81
C PHE A 253 -1.30 -8.70 -16.08
N TYR A 254 -0.59 -8.79 -17.20
CA TYR A 254 -1.16 -8.60 -18.54
C TYR A 254 -1.97 -9.81 -18.95
N LEU A 255 -3.12 -9.55 -19.57
CA LEU A 255 -3.98 -10.57 -20.13
C LEU A 255 -3.62 -10.78 -21.61
N PRO A 256 -3.41 -12.03 -22.04
CA PRO A 256 -3.31 -12.35 -23.46
C PRO A 256 -4.53 -11.84 -24.23
N GLU A 257 -4.34 -11.31 -25.45
CA GLU A 257 -5.44 -10.77 -26.26
C GLU A 257 -6.54 -11.80 -26.50
N GLU A 258 -6.19 -13.08 -26.57
CA GLU A 258 -7.10 -14.20 -26.78
C GLU A 258 -8.07 -14.42 -25.61
N LEU A 259 -7.71 -13.96 -24.40
CA LEU A 259 -8.58 -14.01 -23.22
C LEU A 259 -9.49 -12.79 -23.11
N LEU A 260 -9.25 -11.74 -23.90
CA LEU A 260 -10.06 -10.53 -23.87
C LEU A 260 -11.27 -10.68 -24.79
N GLY A 261 -12.47 -10.59 -24.21
CA GLY A 261 -13.72 -10.55 -24.95
C GLY A 261 -13.79 -9.34 -25.88
N GLN A 262 -14.62 -9.43 -26.92
CA GLN A 262 -14.79 -8.33 -27.91
C GLN A 262 -15.16 -6.99 -27.25
N PHE A 263 -15.78 -7.01 -26.07
CA PHE A 263 -16.32 -5.85 -25.37
C PHE A 263 -15.50 -5.42 -24.14
N ASP A 264 -14.32 -6.01 -23.91
CA ASP A 264 -13.43 -5.62 -22.80
C ASP A 264 -12.67 -4.31 -23.09
N TRP A 265 -13.42 -3.21 -23.10
CA TRP A 265 -12.94 -1.85 -23.32
C TRP A 265 -13.20 -0.98 -22.10
N VAL A 266 -12.15 -0.32 -21.62
CA VAL A 266 -12.22 0.65 -20.50
C VAL A 266 -12.31 2.09 -20.99
N SER A 267 -11.93 2.35 -22.24
CA SER A 267 -12.16 3.62 -22.95
C SER A 267 -12.25 3.38 -24.48
N GLN A 268 -12.49 4.45 -25.26
CA GLN A 268 -12.67 4.34 -26.73
C GLN A 268 -11.49 3.68 -27.46
N ASN A 269 -10.27 3.82 -26.92
CA ASN A 269 -9.05 3.32 -27.54
C ASN A 269 -8.23 2.44 -26.58
N GLU A 270 -8.83 1.98 -25.48
CA GLU A 270 -8.11 1.23 -24.45
C GLU A 270 -8.85 -0.06 -24.08
N ARG A 271 -8.19 -1.18 -24.40
CA ARG A 271 -8.61 -2.52 -24.00
C ARG A 271 -8.29 -2.75 -22.53
N ALA A 272 -9.05 -3.62 -21.87
CA ALA A 272 -8.75 -4.05 -20.52
C ALA A 272 -7.60 -5.07 -20.48
N ALA A 273 -6.42 -4.66 -20.94
CA ALA A 273 -5.26 -5.53 -21.17
C ALA A 273 -4.57 -6.03 -19.87
N THR A 274 -5.05 -5.63 -18.68
CA THR A 274 -4.55 -6.14 -17.40
C THR A 274 -5.69 -6.60 -16.51
N VAL A 275 -5.38 -7.45 -15.52
CA VAL A 275 -6.38 -7.94 -14.55
C VAL A 275 -6.99 -6.79 -13.76
N GLU A 276 -6.23 -5.73 -13.46
CA GLU A 276 -6.80 -4.54 -12.82
C GLU A 276 -7.88 -3.89 -13.67
N LEU A 277 -7.63 -3.70 -14.96
CA LEU A 277 -8.58 -3.07 -15.86
C LEU A 277 -9.89 -3.86 -15.92
N LEU A 278 -9.85 -5.19 -15.78
CA LEU A 278 -11.04 -6.05 -15.76
C LEU A 278 -11.77 -6.10 -14.41
N THR A 279 -11.05 -6.01 -13.30
CA THR A 279 -11.60 -6.36 -11.98
C THR A 279 -11.75 -5.18 -11.02
N ALA A 280 -11.00 -4.09 -11.22
CA ALA A 280 -11.05 -2.95 -10.32
C ALA A 280 -12.35 -2.16 -10.53
N GLY A 281 -12.97 -1.78 -9.42
CA GLY A 281 -14.24 -1.06 -9.36
C GLY A 281 -14.28 0.23 -10.16
N ARG A 282 -13.13 0.92 -10.35
CA ARG A 282 -13.07 2.15 -11.16
C ARG A 282 -13.38 1.93 -12.65
N PHE A 283 -13.16 0.71 -13.16
CA PHE A 283 -13.35 0.38 -14.58
C PHE A 283 -14.64 -0.38 -14.88
N LEU A 284 -15.25 -1.00 -13.86
CA LEU A 284 -16.48 -1.78 -14.03
C LEU A 284 -17.62 -1.01 -14.74
N PRO A 285 -17.85 0.29 -14.48
CA PRO A 285 -18.87 1.04 -15.24
C PRO A 285 -18.57 1.12 -16.74
N SER A 286 -17.32 1.40 -17.12
CA SER A 286 -16.90 1.48 -18.53
C SER A 286 -17.03 0.12 -19.22
N LEU A 287 -16.59 -0.94 -18.56
CA LEU A 287 -16.74 -2.31 -19.06
C LEU A 287 -18.21 -2.64 -19.27
N PHE A 288 -19.06 -2.42 -18.26
CA PHE A 288 -20.49 -2.69 -18.36
C PHE A 288 -21.14 -1.97 -19.54
N VAL A 289 -20.81 -0.68 -19.75
CA VAL A 289 -21.30 0.10 -20.90
C VAL A 289 -20.87 -0.51 -22.24
N SER A 290 -19.67 -1.10 -22.32
CA SER A 290 -19.18 -1.74 -23.54
C SER A 290 -19.94 -3.03 -23.88
N TYR A 291 -20.51 -3.73 -22.89
CA TYR A 291 -21.26 -4.99 -23.10
C TYR A 291 -22.74 -4.81 -23.44
N ILE A 292 -23.31 -3.61 -23.26
CA ILE A 292 -24.73 -3.32 -23.53
C ILE A 292 -24.96 -2.52 -24.82
N ARG A 293 -23.90 -2.20 -25.56
CA ARG A 293 -23.94 -1.52 -26.86
C ARG A 293 -24.01 -2.54 -27.99
#